data_AF-A0A3N5UAP4-F1
#
_entry.id   AF-A0A3N5UAP4-F1
#
_cell.length_a   1.000
_cell.length_b   1.000
_cell.length_c   1.000
_cell.angle_alpha   90.00
_cell.angle_beta   90.00
_cell.angle_gamma   90.00
#
_symmetry.space_group_name_H-M   'P 1'
#
loop_
_entity.id
_entity.type
_entity.pdbx_description
1 polymer ?
#
loop_
_entity_poly.entity_id
_entity_poly.type
_entity_poly.pdbx_seq_one_letter_code
_entity_poly.pdbx_strand_id
1 'polypeptide(L)'
;MTTTQKARFKGGQLAARLIGISTPVGGVSWNPPEKELKRAKRVLLHLAEQPALWDPYDIAIGSFVAQSIIDLRERLTRDVAGLSADSVLQEGLRAMRAACRMFLEENQSPRSGYGPPYEAQLHSTLGELRALFGIHIARIACAYDLEVDARLEGILPPEPD
;
A
#
# COMPACT_ATOMS: atom_id res chain seq x y z
N MET A 1 -25.04 7.34 -0.02
CA MET A 1 -24.57 6.92 1.32
C MET A 1 -24.01 5.52 1.16
N THR A 2 -22.72 5.40 0.87
CA THR A 2 -22.04 4.12 0.69
C THR A 2 -21.67 3.57 2.06
N THR A 3 -22.36 2.51 2.46
CA THR A 3 -22.03 1.74 3.66
C THR A 3 -20.60 1.23 3.51
N THR A 4 -19.68 1.73 4.33
CA THR A 4 -18.31 1.21 4.45
C THR A 4 -18.40 -0.24 4.93
N GLN A 5 -18.40 -1.18 3.99
CA GLN A 5 -18.38 -2.60 4.30
C GLN A 5 -16.96 -2.94 4.74
N LYS A 6 -16.76 -3.13 6.05
CA LYS A 6 -15.47 -3.58 6.59
C LYS A 6 -15.32 -5.06 6.28
N ALA A 7 -14.44 -5.42 5.36
CA ALA A 7 -13.93 -6.77 5.30
C ALA A 7 -13.12 -6.98 6.58
N ARG A 8 -13.47 -8.01 7.34
CA ARG A 8 -12.78 -8.38 8.59
C ARG A 8 -11.53 -9.19 8.24
N PHE A 9 -10.54 -8.54 7.63
CA PHE A 9 -9.23 -9.17 7.50
C PHE A 9 -8.39 -8.82 8.71
N LYS A 10 -8.23 -9.79 9.63
CA LYS A 10 -7.37 -9.65 10.79
C LYS A 10 -5.91 -9.77 10.37
N GLY A 11 -5.08 -8.78 10.69
CA GLY A 11 -3.65 -8.79 10.44
C GLY A 11 -2.95 -10.08 10.91
N GLY A 12 -3.43 -10.71 11.99
CA GLY A 12 -2.92 -12.00 12.48
C GLY A 12 -3.10 -13.19 11.52
N GLN A 13 -4.15 -13.22 10.69
CA GLN A 13 -4.31 -14.26 9.65
C GLN A 13 -3.36 -14.00 8.48
N LEU A 14 -3.15 -12.73 8.09
CA LEU A 14 -2.16 -12.34 7.07
C LEU A 14 -0.70 -12.60 7.52
N ALA A 15 -0.42 -12.45 8.81
CA ALA A 15 0.88 -12.70 9.44
C ALA A 15 1.37 -14.13 9.24
N ALA A 16 0.48 -15.10 9.47
CA ALA A 16 0.76 -16.51 9.27
C ALA A 16 0.96 -16.85 7.78
N ARG A 17 0.29 -16.11 6.88
CA ARG A 17 0.25 -16.33 5.42
C ARG A 17 1.50 -15.86 4.67
N LEU A 18 2.10 -14.72 5.05
CA LEU A 18 3.08 -14.04 4.18
C LEU A 18 4.55 -14.24 4.54
N ILE A 19 4.90 -14.71 5.74
CA ILE A 19 6.29 -14.62 6.21
C ILE A 19 6.82 -15.82 7.00
N GLY A 20 5.99 -16.76 7.47
CA GLY A 20 6.49 -17.82 8.38
C GLY A 20 7.12 -17.28 9.67
N ILE A 21 6.90 -15.99 9.98
CA ILE A 21 7.36 -15.34 11.20
C ILE A 21 6.13 -15.16 12.08
N SER A 22 6.05 -15.97 13.14
CA SER A 22 5.18 -15.67 14.27
C SER A 22 5.66 -14.34 14.88
N THR A 23 4.95 -13.24 14.66
CA THR A 23 5.22 -11.87 15.18
C THR A 23 6.47 -11.17 14.60
N PRO A 24 6.46 -9.84 14.41
CA PRO A 24 7.54 -9.16 13.71
C PRO A 24 8.84 -9.25 14.52
N VAL A 25 9.87 -9.88 13.94
CA VAL A 25 11.30 -9.79 14.29
C VAL A 25 11.59 -9.96 15.80
N GLY A 26 11.44 -11.18 16.35
CA GLY A 26 12.15 -11.50 17.61
C GLY A 26 11.48 -12.40 18.66
N GLY A 27 10.31 -13.00 18.42
CA GLY A 27 9.77 -14.04 19.32
C GLY A 27 9.46 -13.60 20.77
N VAL A 28 9.48 -12.30 21.05
CA VAL A 28 9.13 -11.70 22.35
C VAL A 28 8.02 -10.70 22.08
N SER A 29 7.00 -10.68 22.93
CA SER A 29 5.88 -9.73 22.96
C SER A 29 6.26 -8.31 22.51
N TRP A 30 6.26 -8.06 21.19
CA TRP A 30 6.57 -6.76 20.63
C TRP A 30 5.35 -5.88 20.81
N ASN A 31 5.47 -4.87 21.67
CA ASN A 31 4.42 -3.87 21.85
C ASN A 31 4.83 -2.58 21.10
N PRO A 32 4.25 -2.29 19.92
CA PRO A 32 4.62 -1.12 19.15
C PRO A 32 4.40 0.17 19.95
N PRO A 33 5.26 1.19 19.80
CA PRO A 33 5.02 2.48 20.42
C PRO A 33 3.64 3.04 20.00
N GLU A 34 2.86 3.55 20.95
CA GLU A 34 1.49 4.03 20.69
C GLU A 34 1.43 5.08 19.57
N LYS A 35 2.47 5.91 19.46
CA LYS A 35 2.62 6.91 18.39
C LYS A 35 2.71 6.26 17.01
N GLU A 36 3.44 5.15 16.88
CA GLU A 36 3.56 4.41 15.63
C GLU A 36 2.27 3.68 15.29
N LEU A 37 1.63 3.03 16.26
CA LEU A 37 0.33 2.38 16.07
C LEU A 37 -0.73 3.37 15.56
N LYS A 38 -0.83 4.54 16.18
CA LYS A 38 -1.72 5.62 15.73
C LYS A 38 -1.39 6.09 14.32
N ARG A 39 -0.09 6.11 13.94
CA ARG A 39 0.32 6.52 12.60
C ARG A 39 0.02 5.43 11.57
N ALA A 40 0.30 4.17 11.86
CA ALA A 40 -0.04 3.03 11.00
C ALA A 40 -1.54 3.02 10.69
N LYS A 41 -2.41 3.19 11.71
CA LYS A 41 -3.86 3.31 11.52
C LYS A 41 -4.24 4.44 10.55
N ARG A 42 -3.65 5.63 10.71
CA ARG A 42 -3.93 6.78 9.83
C ARG A 42 -3.44 6.58 8.40
N VAL A 43 -2.29 5.91 8.24
CA VAL A 43 -1.74 5.57 6.91
C VAL A 43 -2.69 4.60 6.22
N LEU A 44 -3.03 3.46 6.85
CA LEU A 44 -3.91 2.45 6.26
C LEU A 44 -5.27 3.03 5.87
N LEU A 45 -5.85 3.87 6.74
CA LEU A 45 -7.09 4.58 6.42
C LEU A 45 -6.93 5.47 5.18
N HIS A 46 -5.83 6.23 5.10
CA HIS A 46 -5.59 7.10 3.94
C HIS A 46 -5.40 6.31 2.64
N LEU A 47 -4.68 5.17 2.69
CA LEU A 47 -4.52 4.28 1.55
C LEU A 47 -5.86 3.75 1.05
N ALA A 48 -6.77 3.39 1.94
CA ALA A 48 -8.11 2.93 1.57
C ALA A 48 -8.93 4.01 0.84
N GLU A 49 -8.67 5.28 1.13
CA GLU A 49 -9.30 6.41 0.42
C GLU A 49 -8.64 6.75 -0.93
N GLN A 50 -7.62 6.00 -1.39
CA GLN A 50 -6.96 6.26 -2.67
C GLN A 50 -7.53 5.35 -3.77
N PRO A 51 -8.37 5.88 -4.69
CA PRO A 51 -8.99 5.06 -5.73
C PRO A 51 -7.95 4.43 -6.67
N ALA A 52 -6.79 5.06 -6.86
CA ALA A 52 -5.68 4.47 -7.62
C ALA A 52 -5.26 3.08 -7.10
N LEU A 53 -5.53 2.73 -5.84
CA LEU A 53 -5.21 1.42 -5.28
C LEU A 53 -6.29 0.35 -5.48
N TRP A 54 -7.53 0.71 -5.84
CA TRP A 54 -8.64 -0.26 -5.89
C TRP A 54 -9.66 -0.06 -7.01
N ASP A 55 -9.66 1.09 -7.68
CA ASP A 55 -10.53 1.31 -8.83
C ASP A 55 -10.18 0.36 -9.98
N PRO A 56 -11.19 -0.14 -10.70
CA PRO A 56 -11.01 -0.82 -11.98
C PRO A 56 -10.16 0.00 -12.97
N TYR A 57 -9.35 -0.69 -13.77
CA TYR A 57 -8.40 -0.08 -14.70
C TYR A 57 -9.06 0.68 -15.86
N ASP A 58 -10.31 0.34 -16.17
CA ASP A 58 -11.11 0.84 -17.30
C ASP A 58 -11.88 2.13 -16.99
N ILE A 59 -11.99 2.51 -15.72
CA ILE A 59 -12.67 3.75 -15.31
C ILE A 59 -11.71 4.91 -15.01
N ALA A 60 -10.40 4.64 -14.97
CA ALA A 60 -9.40 5.60 -14.53
C ALA A 60 -8.73 6.31 -15.72
N ILE A 61 -8.78 7.65 -15.72
CA ILE A 61 -8.02 8.46 -16.68
C ILE A 61 -6.57 8.53 -16.22
N GLY A 62 -5.63 8.16 -17.09
CA GLY A 62 -4.21 7.99 -16.71
C GLY A 62 -3.54 9.21 -16.07
N SER A 63 -3.92 10.42 -16.48
CA SER A 63 -3.41 11.65 -15.85
C SER A 63 -3.88 11.80 -14.39
N PHE A 64 -5.12 11.42 -14.07
CA PHE A 64 -5.63 11.42 -12.69
C PHE A 64 -4.97 10.33 -11.85
N VAL A 65 -4.70 9.16 -12.44
CA VAL A 65 -3.92 8.10 -11.75
C VAL A 65 -2.52 8.63 -11.42
N ALA A 66 -1.81 9.19 -12.40
CA ALA A 66 -0.48 9.74 -12.18
C ALA A 66 -0.44 10.82 -11.10
N GLN A 67 -1.41 11.74 -11.12
CA GLN A 67 -1.53 12.77 -10.07
C GLN A 67 -1.80 12.15 -8.70
N SER A 68 -2.71 11.17 -8.59
CA SER A 68 -2.97 10.48 -7.33
C SER A 68 -1.71 9.81 -6.77
N ILE A 69 -0.87 9.21 -7.62
CA ILE A 69 0.40 8.61 -7.19
C ILE A 69 1.42 9.67 -6.75
N ILE A 70 1.45 10.86 -7.35
CA ILE A 70 2.26 11.99 -6.88
C ILE A 70 1.83 12.39 -5.46
N ASP A 71 0.54 12.64 -5.26
CA ASP A 71 -0.02 13.07 -3.98
C ASP A 71 0.24 12.04 -2.88
N LEU A 72 0.10 10.75 -3.23
CA LEU A 72 0.39 9.63 -2.36
C LEU A 72 1.87 9.59 -1.97
N ARG A 73 2.79 9.74 -2.92
CA ARG A 73 4.24 9.77 -2.64
C ARG A 73 4.61 10.91 -1.69
N GLU A 74 4.02 12.09 -1.85
CA GLU A 74 4.22 13.22 -0.96
C GLU A 74 3.69 12.93 0.45
N ARG A 75 2.49 12.38 0.55
CA ARG A 75 1.90 12.02 1.83
C ARG A 75 2.74 10.98 2.57
N LEU A 76 3.15 9.90 1.90
CA LEU A 76 4.03 8.89 2.48
C LEU A 76 5.37 9.50 2.92
N THR A 77 5.90 10.48 2.19
CA THR A 77 7.11 11.22 2.58
C THR A 77 6.92 11.93 3.93
N ARG A 78 5.76 12.57 4.14
CA ARG A 78 5.43 13.20 5.41
C ARG A 78 5.25 12.18 6.53
N ASP A 79 4.62 11.04 6.25
CA ASP A 79 4.35 10.01 7.26
C ASP A 79 5.62 9.26 7.73
N VAL A 80 6.64 9.15 6.86
CA VAL A 80 7.97 8.62 7.22
C VAL A 80 8.72 9.51 8.21
N ALA A 81 8.49 10.82 8.19
CA ALA A 81 9.25 11.76 9.01
C ALA A 81 9.06 11.50 10.51
N GLY A 82 10.17 11.32 11.24
CA GLY A 82 10.16 11.08 12.69
C GLY A 82 9.78 9.66 13.12
N LEU A 83 9.71 8.69 12.20
CA LEU A 83 9.69 7.26 12.55
C LEU A 83 11.12 6.75 12.78
N SER A 84 11.25 5.76 13.66
CA SER A 84 12.54 5.10 13.90
C SER A 84 13.01 4.29 12.69
N ALA A 85 14.33 4.16 12.52
CA ALA A 85 14.93 3.46 11.37
C ALA A 85 14.65 1.95 11.36
N ASP A 86 14.40 1.37 12.52
CA ASP A 86 14.05 -0.04 12.76
C ASP A 86 12.53 -0.29 12.76
N SER A 87 11.71 0.75 12.54
CA SER A 87 10.25 0.62 12.52
C SER A 87 9.77 -0.11 11.27
N VAL A 88 8.95 -1.15 11.46
CA VAL A 88 8.24 -1.86 10.37
C VAL A 88 7.40 -0.90 9.53
N LEU A 89 6.76 0.09 10.17
CA LEU A 89 6.03 1.13 9.46
C LEU A 89 6.97 1.98 8.60
N GLN A 90 8.14 2.38 9.12
CA GLN A 90 9.09 3.17 8.33
C GLN A 90 9.57 2.40 7.09
N GLU A 91 9.94 1.14 7.26
CA GLU A 91 10.38 0.27 6.17
C GLU A 91 9.30 0.15 5.09
N GLY A 92 8.07 -0.21 5.49
CA GLY A 92 6.95 -0.35 4.56
C GLY A 92 6.60 0.95 3.83
N LEU A 93 6.58 2.08 4.54
CA LEU A 93 6.35 3.39 3.93
C LEU A 93 7.46 3.77 2.93
N ARG A 94 8.73 3.48 3.24
CA ARG A 94 9.85 3.74 2.31
C ARG A 94 9.74 2.90 1.05
N ALA A 95 9.38 1.63 1.17
CA ALA A 95 9.19 0.75 0.03
C ALA A 95 8.02 1.19 -0.85
N MET A 96 6.87 1.55 -0.26
CA MET A 96 5.74 2.13 -1.00
C MET A 96 6.13 3.43 -1.71
N ARG A 97 6.94 4.30 -1.10
CA ARG A 97 7.48 5.51 -1.77
C ARG A 97 8.39 5.18 -2.96
N ALA A 98 9.17 4.10 -2.86
CA ALA A 98 10.00 3.63 -3.96
C ALA A 98 9.14 3.10 -5.12
N ALA A 99 8.08 2.34 -4.83
CA ALA A 99 7.11 1.89 -5.82
C ALA A 99 6.41 3.07 -6.53
N CYS A 100 6.00 4.11 -5.80
CA CYS A 100 5.49 5.34 -6.41
C CYS A 100 6.50 5.97 -7.37
N ARG A 101 7.79 6.03 -6.99
CA ARG A 101 8.83 6.60 -7.85
C ARG A 101 9.00 5.78 -9.14
N MET A 102 9.07 4.45 -9.04
CA MET A 102 9.18 3.57 -10.21
C MET A 102 8.01 3.77 -11.17
N PHE A 103 6.78 3.81 -10.64
CA PHE A 103 5.59 4.09 -11.44
C PHE A 103 5.69 5.44 -12.18
N LEU A 104 6.11 6.50 -11.50
CA LEU A 104 6.18 7.84 -12.09
C LEU A 104 7.29 7.95 -13.14
N GLU A 105 8.44 7.29 -12.93
CA GLU A 105 9.56 7.26 -13.89
C GLU A 105 9.12 6.62 -15.22
N GLU A 106 8.33 5.56 -15.17
CA GLU A 106 7.80 4.87 -16.36
C GLU A 106 6.69 5.66 -17.06
N ASN A 107 5.79 6.30 -16.31
CA ASN A 107 4.55 6.88 -16.86
C ASN A 107 4.59 8.40 -17.11
N GLN A 108 5.63 9.11 -16.66
CA GLN A 108 5.82 10.54 -16.92
C GLN A 108 6.90 10.84 -17.96
N SER A 109 7.52 9.80 -18.52
CA SER A 109 8.54 9.98 -19.55
C SER A 109 7.91 10.45 -20.87
N PRO A 110 8.43 11.50 -21.52
CA PRO A 110 8.02 11.90 -22.87
C PRO A 110 8.21 10.77 -23.90
N ARG A 111 9.01 9.75 -23.58
CA ARG A 111 9.25 8.59 -24.44
C ARG A 111 8.06 7.65 -24.53
N SER A 112 7.12 7.70 -23.59
CA SER A 112 6.00 6.77 -23.50
C SER A 112 4.90 7.06 -24.54
N GLY A 113 4.96 8.23 -25.20
CA GLY A 113 3.95 8.65 -26.18
C GLY A 113 2.54 8.76 -25.60
N TYR A 114 1.53 8.94 -26.45
CA TYR A 114 0.11 8.90 -26.09
C TYR A 114 -0.60 7.86 -26.97
N GLY A 115 -1.55 7.10 -26.41
CA GLY A 115 -2.33 6.09 -27.14
C GLY A 115 -2.30 4.69 -26.51
N PRO A 116 -2.78 3.64 -27.20
CA PRO A 116 -2.92 2.30 -26.64
C PRO A 116 -1.64 1.69 -25.99
N PRO A 117 -0.42 1.91 -26.52
CA PRO A 117 0.80 1.46 -25.87
C PRO A 117 1.04 2.09 -24.48
N TYR A 118 0.64 3.36 -24.30
CA TYR A 118 0.72 4.07 -23.03
C TYR A 118 -0.27 3.50 -22.02
N GLU A 119 -1.51 3.23 -22.44
CA GLU A 119 -2.54 2.65 -21.56
C GLU A 119 -2.13 1.26 -21.03
N ALA A 120 -1.57 0.41 -21.91
CA ALA A 120 -1.07 -0.90 -21.51
C ALA A 120 0.10 -0.79 -20.50
N GLN A 121 1.04 0.14 -20.71
CA GLN A 121 2.13 0.41 -19.79
C GLN A 121 1.61 0.93 -18.44
N LEU A 122 0.65 1.86 -18.47
CA LEU A 122 0.01 2.41 -17.28
C LEU A 122 -0.67 1.30 -16.46
N HIS A 123 -1.45 0.43 -17.11
CA HIS A 123 -2.12 -0.70 -16.44
C HIS A 123 -1.11 -1.67 -15.83
N SER A 124 -0.06 -2.05 -16.57
CA SER A 124 0.99 -2.94 -16.10
C SER A 124 1.72 -2.38 -14.87
N THR A 125 2.18 -1.14 -14.95
CA THR A 125 2.94 -0.49 -13.87
C THR A 125 2.05 -0.14 -12.66
N LEU A 126 0.76 0.15 -12.88
CA LEU A 126 -0.19 0.30 -11.79
C LEU A 126 -0.46 -1.03 -11.08
N GLY A 127 -0.52 -2.14 -11.82
CA GLY A 127 -0.57 -3.48 -11.25
C GLY A 127 0.63 -3.82 -10.38
N GLU A 128 1.84 -3.50 -10.85
CA GLU A 128 3.07 -3.67 -10.08
C GLU A 128 3.07 -2.81 -8.79
N LEU A 129 2.69 -1.53 -8.91
CA LEU A 129 2.55 -0.64 -7.75
C LEU A 129 1.57 -1.22 -6.72
N ARG A 130 0.40 -1.69 -7.18
CA ARG A 130 -0.63 -2.29 -6.32
C ARG A 130 -0.12 -3.55 -5.61
N ALA A 131 0.60 -4.42 -6.31
CA ALA A 131 1.18 -5.62 -5.70
C ALA A 131 2.20 -5.29 -4.60
N LEU A 132 3.11 -4.33 -4.86
CA LEU A 132 4.09 -3.87 -3.86
C LEU A 132 3.41 -3.22 -2.66
N PHE A 133 2.40 -2.38 -2.89
CA PHE A 133 1.58 -1.81 -1.82
C PHE A 133 0.90 -2.89 -1.00
N GLY A 134 0.28 -3.87 -1.65
CA GLY A 134 -0.36 -5.02 -1.03
C GLY A 134 0.52 -5.73 -0.01
N ILE A 135 1.76 -6.07 -0.40
CA ILE A 135 2.75 -6.73 0.46
C ILE A 135 3.08 -5.89 1.69
N HIS A 136 3.29 -4.58 1.53
CA HIS A 136 3.65 -3.71 2.66
C HIS A 136 2.45 -3.36 3.55
N ILE A 137 1.25 -3.19 2.99
CA ILE A 137 0.00 -3.03 3.74
C ILE A 137 -0.24 -4.26 4.61
N ALA A 138 -0.12 -5.44 4.01
CA ALA A 138 -0.21 -6.72 4.68
C ALA A 138 0.76 -6.83 5.87
N ARG A 139 2.05 -6.53 5.63
CA ARG A 139 3.10 -6.61 6.64
C ARG A 139 2.86 -5.61 7.79
N ILE A 140 2.45 -4.38 7.49
CA ILE A 140 2.10 -3.37 8.50
C ILE A 140 0.87 -3.82 9.30
N ALA A 141 -0.19 -4.26 8.63
CA ALA A 141 -1.41 -4.71 9.29
C ALA A 141 -1.14 -5.89 10.23
N CYS A 142 -0.33 -6.85 9.79
CA CYS A 142 0.17 -7.95 10.62
C CYS A 142 0.96 -7.46 11.82
N ALA A 143 1.99 -6.62 11.60
CA ALA A 143 2.88 -6.20 12.67
C ALA A 143 2.14 -5.47 13.79
N TYR A 144 1.26 -4.53 13.42
CA TYR A 144 0.56 -3.66 14.36
C TYR A 144 -0.83 -4.19 14.80
N ASP A 145 -1.18 -5.43 14.44
CA ASP A 145 -2.50 -6.06 14.65
C ASP A 145 -3.68 -5.15 14.24
N LEU A 146 -3.64 -4.68 12.98
CA LEU A 146 -4.64 -3.79 12.40
C LEU A 146 -5.52 -4.53 11.40
N GLU A 147 -6.79 -4.14 11.34
CA GLU A 147 -7.69 -4.51 10.25
C GLU A 147 -7.39 -3.66 9.01
N VAL A 148 -7.51 -4.27 7.83
CA VAL A 148 -7.40 -3.60 6.53
C VAL A 148 -8.80 -3.36 5.96
N ASP A 149 -9.02 -2.20 5.35
CA ASP A 149 -10.28 -1.86 4.68
C ASP A 149 -10.54 -2.77 3.47
N ALA A 150 -11.80 -3.17 3.25
CA ALA A 150 -12.20 -4.06 2.15
C ALA A 150 -11.79 -3.57 0.77
N ARG A 151 -11.75 -2.24 0.58
CA ARG A 151 -11.35 -1.65 -0.71
C ARG A 151 -9.96 -2.11 -1.13
N LEU A 152 -9.07 -2.35 -0.17
CA LEU A 152 -7.70 -2.77 -0.44
C LEU A 152 -7.56 -4.29 -0.62
N GLU A 153 -8.63 -5.07 -0.42
CA GLU A 153 -8.58 -6.54 -0.48
C GLU A 153 -8.07 -7.04 -1.83
N GLY A 154 -8.49 -6.41 -2.93
CA GLY A 154 -8.07 -6.78 -4.28
C GLY A 154 -6.58 -6.60 -4.59
N ILE A 155 -5.82 -5.91 -3.73
CA ILE A 155 -4.37 -5.76 -3.88
C ILE A 155 -3.59 -6.55 -2.83
N LEU A 156 -4.25 -7.15 -1.84
CA LEU A 156 -3.55 -7.97 -0.85
C LEU A 156 -3.07 -9.28 -1.49
N PRO A 157 -1.95 -9.85 -0.99
CA PRO A 157 -1.50 -11.16 -1.46
C PRO A 157 -2.57 -12.24 -1.25
N PRO A 158 -2.70 -13.21 -2.18
CA PRO A 158 -3.71 -14.26 -2.12
C PRO A 158 -3.54 -15.19 -0.91
N GLU A 159 -4.56 -16.00 -0.61
CA GLU A 159 -4.44 -17.09 0.35
C GLU A 159 -3.58 -18.20 -0.27
N PRO A 160 -2.63 -18.79 0.48
CA PRO A 160 -2.00 -20.02 0.03
C PRO A 160 -3.05 -21.13 -0.03
N ASP A 161 -2.99 -21.96 -1.08
CA ASP A 161 -3.84 -23.15 -1.24
C ASP A 161 -3.59 -24.21 -0.15
#